data_AF-A0A3A0BNZ9-F1
#
_entry.id   AF-A0A3A0BNZ9-F1
#
_cell.length_a   1.000
_cell.length_b   1.000
_cell.length_c   1.000
_cell.angle_alpha   90.00
_cell.angle_beta   90.00
_cell.angle_gamma   90.00
#
_symmetry.space_group_name_H-M   'P 1'
#
loop_
_entity.id
_entity.type
_entity.pdbx_description
1 polymer ?
#
loop_
_entity_poly.entity_id
_entity_poly.type
_entity_poly.pdbx_seq_one_letter_code
_entity_poly.pdbx_strand_id
1 'polypeptide(L)'
;MQREVQSELEKNGLDPARMPEMKSLHFVQIDEFYPINPAQHNSFFYYVNKFYLQGFGLDPQKALLIDCSKIGLAPHETLSTIWPDDEVNLGLRYKQGKNAAERQQQRVLQKIDQWCQEYEDQIRRWGGIGFFLGGIGPDGHIGFNVRGSDHYSTTRLTPTNYETQAAAATDLGGIEVSRKRLVITIGLGTITCNPDCAAIIIAAGEAKADIVASAVQSDKDILYPASALQILPNARFYITMGAAKQLHERQHVLLLNAETVDDQEVERVIVDLAVRLNKRVVELTEDDFLSDRTAHAILAKRRQEPQYLAQMVHNNLVAKIEKGAKMLSRTRFFHTEPHHDDLMLGYLPYIVRHVRDASNTHFFACLTSGFTAVTNQYMKQQISRLRGFLYSSEFAALQQEGYFAPTNDLGRNRDVWQYLDGVAAKRNRVKDEGTARRFLRNLIELYGEHEFPQVQKRLNVLEEYFDKQYPGKKDEEKIQRLKGMCREWEAECLWGYFGWDRSNVLHLRLGFYTGDIFTQEPTVERDVVPVLNALEDVRPDIVTVALDPEASGPDTHYKVLQAITEALR
;
A
#
# COMPACT_ATOMS: atom_id res chain seq x y z
N MET A 1 -17.57 9.38 -22.71
CA MET A 1 -16.68 10.42 -22.14
C MET A 1 -17.53 11.37 -21.32
N GLN A 2 -17.07 11.79 -20.14
CA GLN A 2 -17.81 12.75 -19.31
C GLN A 2 -17.89 14.12 -20.01
N ARG A 3 -18.97 14.89 -19.80
CA ARG A 3 -19.19 16.19 -20.45
C ARG A 3 -18.05 17.19 -20.18
N GLU A 4 -17.50 17.16 -18.97
CA GLU A 4 -16.38 18.02 -18.58
C GLU A 4 -15.13 17.74 -19.41
N VAL A 5 -14.80 16.47 -19.63
CA VAL A 5 -13.68 16.06 -20.47
C VAL A 5 -13.87 16.48 -21.93
N GLN A 6 -15.10 16.36 -22.46
CA GLN A 6 -15.42 16.86 -23.81
C GLN A 6 -15.19 18.36 -23.92
N SER A 7 -15.70 19.13 -22.97
CA SER A 7 -15.50 20.59 -22.94
C SER A 7 -14.03 20.97 -22.85
N GLU A 8 -13.24 20.24 -22.06
CA GLU A 8 -11.81 20.50 -21.93
C GLU A 8 -11.06 20.22 -23.23
N LEU A 9 -11.37 19.12 -23.91
CA LEU A 9 -10.78 18.82 -25.23
C LEU A 9 -11.11 19.91 -26.25
N GLU A 10 -12.37 20.32 -26.34
CA GLU A 10 -12.82 21.36 -27.29
C GLU A 10 -12.14 22.71 -27.03
N LYS A 11 -12.01 23.11 -25.75
CA LYS A 11 -11.29 24.34 -25.35
C LYS A 11 -9.84 24.33 -25.81
N ASN A 12 -9.22 23.16 -25.84
CA ASN A 12 -7.84 22.96 -26.29
C ASN A 12 -7.74 22.62 -27.79
N GLY A 13 -8.82 22.80 -28.55
CA GLY A 13 -8.83 22.61 -30.00
C GLY A 13 -8.84 21.15 -30.45
N LEU A 14 -9.20 20.21 -29.57
CA LEU A 14 -9.32 18.79 -29.87
C LEU A 14 -10.80 18.42 -30.07
N ASP A 15 -11.10 17.79 -31.20
CA ASP A 15 -12.44 17.27 -31.50
C ASP A 15 -12.70 15.98 -30.72
N PRO A 16 -13.61 15.96 -29.72
CA PRO A 16 -13.89 14.78 -28.91
C PRO A 16 -14.56 13.65 -29.71
N ALA A 17 -15.10 13.92 -30.91
CA ALA A 17 -15.64 12.89 -31.79
C ALA A 17 -14.54 12.15 -32.58
N ARG A 18 -13.35 12.77 -32.72
CA ARG A 18 -12.22 12.18 -33.44
C ARG A 18 -11.31 11.41 -32.50
N MET A 19 -11.48 10.10 -32.47
CA MET A 19 -10.59 9.23 -31.70
C MET A 19 -9.24 9.01 -32.41
N PRO A 20 -8.13 8.88 -31.67
CA PRO A 20 -6.85 8.49 -32.23
C PRO A 20 -6.91 7.08 -32.84
N GLU A 21 -6.15 6.86 -33.92
CA GLU A 21 -6.06 5.56 -34.61
C GLU A 21 -5.19 4.57 -33.81
N MET A 22 -5.73 4.02 -32.73
CA MET A 22 -4.98 3.18 -31.78
C MET A 22 -4.33 1.95 -32.43
N LYS A 23 -4.97 1.33 -33.44
CA LYS A 23 -4.42 0.17 -34.17
C LYS A 23 -3.18 0.48 -35.02
N SER A 24 -2.89 1.76 -35.26
CA SER A 24 -1.67 2.15 -35.98
C SER A 24 -0.42 2.01 -35.11
N LEU A 25 -0.56 2.07 -33.78
CA LEU A 25 0.52 2.13 -32.81
C LEU A 25 1.15 0.75 -32.56
N HIS A 26 2.45 0.74 -32.27
CA HIS A 26 3.13 -0.40 -31.68
C HIS A 26 3.15 -0.25 -30.16
N PHE A 27 2.86 -1.33 -29.44
CA PHE A 27 2.83 -1.34 -27.99
C PHE A 27 4.02 -2.13 -27.45
N VAL A 28 4.69 -1.61 -26.42
CA VAL A 28 5.80 -2.27 -25.72
C VAL A 28 5.41 -2.40 -24.25
N GLN A 29 5.34 -3.63 -23.74
CA GLN A 29 5.14 -3.88 -22.32
C GLN A 29 6.41 -3.50 -21.54
N ILE A 30 6.25 -2.74 -20.46
CA ILE A 30 7.38 -2.17 -19.70
C ILE A 30 8.06 -3.24 -18.85
N ASP A 31 7.27 -4.12 -18.23
CA ASP A 31 7.77 -5.12 -17.28
C ASP A 31 6.78 -6.26 -16.99
N GLU A 32 7.29 -7.30 -16.31
CA GLU A 32 6.54 -8.44 -15.79
C GLU A 32 7.27 -9.08 -14.61
N PHE A 33 6.53 -9.56 -13.61
CA PHE A 33 7.10 -10.38 -12.53
C PHE A 33 7.58 -11.72 -13.08
N TYR A 34 8.72 -12.22 -12.59
CA TYR A 34 9.28 -13.49 -13.04
C TYR A 34 9.70 -14.38 -11.86
N PRO A 35 9.32 -15.67 -11.84
CA PRO A 35 8.39 -16.32 -12.76
C PRO A 35 6.94 -16.01 -12.37
N ILE A 36 6.05 -15.76 -13.33
CA ILE A 36 4.60 -15.65 -13.09
C ILE A 36 3.84 -16.30 -14.23
N ASN A 37 2.71 -16.93 -13.93
CA ASN A 37 1.86 -17.49 -14.97
C ASN A 37 1.05 -16.34 -15.62
N PRO A 38 1.17 -16.11 -16.95
CA PRO A 38 0.51 -15.01 -17.65
C PRO A 38 -1.03 -15.07 -17.63
N ALA A 39 -1.61 -16.20 -17.24
CA ALA A 39 -3.06 -16.35 -17.06
C ALA A 39 -3.56 -15.88 -15.68
N GLN A 40 -2.67 -15.60 -14.73
CA GLN A 40 -3.04 -15.08 -13.41
C GLN A 40 -3.45 -13.60 -13.53
N HIS A 41 -4.47 -13.16 -12.77
CA HIS A 41 -4.95 -11.78 -12.89
C HIS A 41 -3.98 -10.74 -12.35
N ASN A 42 -3.04 -11.15 -11.50
CA ASN A 42 -1.98 -10.31 -10.94
C ASN A 42 -0.69 -10.33 -11.78
N SER A 43 -0.71 -10.91 -12.99
CA SER A 43 0.35 -10.75 -13.99
C SER A 43 0.13 -9.48 -14.81
N PHE A 44 1.22 -8.77 -15.11
CA PHE A 44 1.14 -7.60 -15.97
C PHE A 44 0.81 -7.95 -17.43
N PHE A 45 1.16 -9.14 -17.89
CA PHE A 45 0.71 -9.67 -19.18
C PHE A 45 -0.82 -9.76 -19.24
N TYR A 46 -1.47 -10.31 -18.21
CA TYR A 46 -2.93 -10.33 -18.14
C TYR A 46 -3.51 -8.91 -18.11
N TYR A 47 -2.94 -8.05 -17.26
CA TYR A 47 -3.36 -6.65 -17.11
C TYR A 47 -3.27 -5.88 -18.43
N VAL A 48 -2.15 -5.96 -19.14
CA VAL A 48 -1.92 -5.30 -20.43
C VAL A 48 -2.90 -5.82 -21.49
N ASN A 49 -3.11 -7.13 -21.60
CA ASN A 49 -4.04 -7.67 -22.59
C ASN A 49 -5.48 -7.17 -22.35
N LYS A 50 -5.92 -7.15 -21.08
CA LYS A 50 -7.28 -6.77 -20.70
C LYS A 50 -7.52 -5.26 -20.75
N PHE A 51 -6.65 -4.47 -20.14
CA PHE A 51 -6.89 -3.04 -19.93
C PHE A 51 -6.25 -2.16 -20.99
N TYR A 52 -5.15 -2.59 -21.60
CA TYR A 52 -4.49 -1.82 -22.65
C TYR A 52 -4.92 -2.27 -24.04
N LEU A 53 -4.66 -3.53 -24.40
CA LEU A 53 -4.93 -3.99 -25.76
C LEU A 53 -6.42 -3.99 -26.07
N GLN A 54 -7.23 -4.66 -25.24
CA GLN A 54 -8.68 -4.67 -25.39
C GLN A 54 -9.30 -3.31 -25.04
N GLY A 55 -8.87 -2.69 -23.92
CA GLY A 55 -9.43 -1.44 -23.42
C GLY A 55 -9.24 -0.23 -24.35
N PHE A 56 -8.06 -0.08 -24.96
CA PHE A 56 -7.78 0.99 -25.93
C PHE A 56 -7.95 0.56 -27.40
N GLY A 57 -8.23 -0.72 -27.67
CA GLY A 57 -8.35 -1.22 -29.03
C GLY A 57 -7.04 -1.22 -29.84
N LEU A 58 -5.91 -1.46 -29.16
CA LEU A 58 -4.61 -1.64 -29.81
C LEU A 58 -4.57 -2.96 -30.59
N ASP A 59 -3.72 -3.04 -31.60
CA ASP A 59 -3.53 -4.25 -32.39
C ASP A 59 -2.60 -5.25 -31.65
N PRO A 60 -3.08 -6.44 -31.25
CA PRO A 60 -2.24 -7.43 -30.58
C PRO A 60 -1.05 -7.90 -31.42
N GLN A 61 -1.13 -7.83 -32.75
CA GLN A 61 -0.02 -8.20 -33.64
C GLN A 61 1.12 -7.18 -33.63
N LYS A 62 0.83 -5.95 -33.18
CA LYS A 62 1.82 -4.87 -33.01
C LYS A 62 2.23 -4.68 -31.54
N ALA A 63 1.87 -5.62 -30.68
CA ALA A 63 2.23 -5.60 -29.27
C ALA A 63 3.44 -6.51 -29.00
N LEU A 64 4.47 -5.96 -28.38
CA LEU A 64 5.61 -6.69 -27.87
C LEU A 64 5.36 -6.98 -26.39
N LEU A 65 5.02 -8.23 -26.06
CA LEU A 65 4.59 -8.63 -24.72
C LEU A 65 5.61 -9.53 -24.03
N ILE A 66 5.62 -9.49 -22.70
CA ILE A 66 6.52 -10.28 -21.86
C ILE A 66 5.78 -11.53 -21.36
N ASP A 67 5.80 -12.60 -22.15
CA ASP A 67 5.11 -13.87 -21.84
C ASP A 67 6.05 -14.86 -21.13
N CYS A 68 6.02 -14.85 -19.80
CA CYS A 68 6.87 -15.72 -18.97
C CYS A 68 6.70 -17.23 -19.26
N SER A 69 5.58 -17.67 -19.84
CA SER A 69 5.37 -19.08 -20.19
C SER A 69 6.13 -19.52 -21.44
N LYS A 70 6.74 -18.59 -22.17
CA LYS A 70 7.49 -18.84 -23.40
C LYS A 70 8.98 -18.47 -23.29
N ILE A 71 9.32 -17.54 -22.41
CA ILE A 71 10.67 -16.99 -22.32
C ILE A 71 11.64 -18.04 -21.75
N GLY A 72 12.60 -18.47 -22.58
CA GLY A 72 13.69 -19.37 -22.21
C GLY A 72 13.34 -20.85 -22.03
N LEU A 73 12.05 -21.20 -22.07
CA LEU A 73 11.53 -22.55 -21.92
C LEU A 73 11.55 -23.34 -23.24
N ALA A 74 11.81 -24.64 -23.16
CA ALA A 74 11.58 -25.57 -24.25
C ALA A 74 10.08 -25.97 -24.32
N PRO A 75 9.58 -26.50 -25.45
CA PRO A 75 8.14 -26.79 -25.62
C PRO A 75 7.50 -27.73 -24.58
N HIS A 76 8.30 -28.55 -23.89
CA HIS A 76 7.85 -29.49 -22.86
C HIS A 76 8.07 -28.98 -21.43
N GLU A 77 8.72 -27.83 -21.27
CA GLU A 77 9.04 -27.25 -19.97
C GLU A 77 7.96 -26.24 -19.57
N THR A 78 7.66 -26.20 -18.28
CA THR A 78 6.80 -25.18 -17.67
C THR A 78 7.59 -24.39 -16.63
N LEU A 79 7.08 -23.21 -16.26
CA LEU A 79 7.64 -22.43 -15.16
C LEU A 79 7.79 -23.27 -13.88
N SER A 80 6.78 -24.06 -13.51
CA SER A 80 6.83 -24.91 -12.32
C SER A 80 7.83 -26.06 -12.40
N THR A 81 8.14 -26.56 -13.60
CA THR A 81 9.20 -27.59 -13.76
C THR A 81 10.61 -27.03 -13.60
N ILE A 82 10.81 -25.75 -13.93
CA ILE A 82 12.13 -25.09 -13.82
C ILE A 82 12.30 -24.41 -12.46
N TRP A 83 11.23 -23.78 -11.96
CA TRP A 83 11.18 -22.97 -10.75
C TRP A 83 10.10 -23.53 -9.80
N PRO A 84 10.30 -24.70 -9.18
CA PRO A 84 9.28 -25.35 -8.36
C PRO A 84 8.81 -24.52 -7.15
N ASP A 85 9.70 -23.68 -6.61
CA ASP A 85 9.43 -22.79 -5.46
C ASP A 85 9.25 -21.32 -5.88
N ASP A 86 9.05 -21.05 -7.18
CA ASP A 86 9.04 -19.72 -7.79
C ASP A 86 10.30 -18.86 -7.52
N GLU A 87 11.38 -19.46 -7.00
CA GLU A 87 12.62 -18.77 -6.65
C GLU A 87 13.66 -18.90 -7.76
N VAL A 88 14.24 -17.76 -8.16
CA VAL A 88 15.21 -17.69 -9.25
C VAL A 88 16.57 -17.25 -8.72
N ASN A 89 17.52 -18.18 -8.73
CA ASN A 89 18.88 -17.91 -8.28
C ASN A 89 19.73 -17.28 -9.41
N LEU A 90 19.81 -15.95 -9.42
CA LEU A 90 20.66 -15.20 -10.37
C LEU A 90 22.16 -15.53 -10.28
N GLY A 91 22.62 -16.13 -9.17
CA GLY A 91 24.00 -16.58 -9.02
C GLY A 91 24.40 -17.67 -10.04
N LEU A 92 23.43 -18.39 -10.61
CA LEU A 92 23.65 -19.37 -11.68
C LEU A 92 24.12 -18.74 -13.00
N ARG A 93 24.07 -17.40 -13.15
CA ARG A 93 24.73 -16.71 -14.27
C ARG A 93 26.25 -16.89 -14.27
N TYR A 94 26.85 -17.00 -13.08
CA TYR A 94 28.31 -17.04 -12.91
C TYR A 94 28.82 -18.35 -12.29
N LYS A 95 27.96 -19.07 -11.59
CA LYS A 95 28.28 -20.36 -10.95
C LYS A 95 27.92 -21.52 -11.87
N GLN A 96 28.67 -22.60 -11.80
CA GLN A 96 28.32 -23.84 -12.50
C GLN A 96 27.20 -24.58 -11.75
N GLY A 97 26.17 -25.04 -12.47
CA GLY A 97 25.11 -25.87 -11.90
C GLY A 97 25.64 -27.20 -11.37
N LYS A 98 25.44 -27.47 -10.08
CA LYS A 98 25.94 -28.63 -9.36
C LYS A 98 25.18 -29.92 -9.68
N ASN A 99 23.91 -29.80 -9.97
CA ASN A 99 23.01 -30.91 -10.29
C ASN A 99 22.25 -30.64 -11.60
N ALA A 100 21.49 -31.64 -12.08
CA ALA A 100 20.77 -31.52 -13.35
C ALA A 100 19.75 -30.36 -13.35
N ALA A 101 19.04 -30.15 -12.24
CA ALA A 101 18.07 -29.07 -12.11
C ALA A 101 18.75 -27.68 -12.18
N GLU A 102 19.85 -27.47 -11.44
CA GLU A 102 20.60 -26.21 -11.50
C GLU A 102 21.19 -25.96 -12.90
N ARG A 103 21.64 -26.99 -13.62
CA ARG A 103 22.11 -26.84 -15.02
C ARG A 103 20.97 -26.46 -15.96
N GLN A 104 19.77 -27.00 -15.74
CA GLN A 104 18.58 -26.64 -16.50
C GLN A 104 18.15 -25.19 -16.22
N GLN A 105 18.09 -24.79 -14.94
CA GLN A 105 17.83 -23.41 -14.51
C GLN A 105 18.87 -22.43 -15.07
N GLN A 106 20.15 -22.79 -15.04
CA GLN A 106 21.24 -22.01 -15.64
C GLN A 106 21.03 -21.81 -17.14
N ARG A 107 20.69 -22.88 -17.88
CA ARG A 107 20.37 -22.79 -19.32
C ARG A 107 19.18 -21.87 -19.57
N VAL A 108 18.12 -21.97 -18.76
CA VAL A 108 16.93 -21.11 -18.89
C VAL A 108 17.28 -19.66 -18.62
N LEU A 109 18.06 -19.35 -17.59
CA LEU A 109 18.56 -18.00 -17.30
C LEU A 109 19.32 -17.38 -18.48
N GLN A 110 20.25 -18.13 -19.08
CA GLN A 110 20.98 -17.66 -20.26
C GLN A 110 20.05 -17.35 -21.43
N LYS A 111 19.01 -18.16 -21.64
CA LYS A 111 18.01 -17.89 -22.67
C LYS A 111 17.10 -16.72 -22.34
N ILE A 112 16.78 -16.48 -21.06
CA ILE A 112 16.06 -15.27 -20.64
C ILE A 112 16.91 -14.03 -20.94
N ASP A 113 18.20 -14.07 -20.61
CA ASP A 113 19.12 -12.96 -20.87
C ASP A 113 19.24 -12.67 -22.38
N GLN A 114 19.34 -13.72 -23.21
CA GLN A 114 19.30 -13.61 -24.67
C GLN A 114 17.97 -13.02 -25.17
N TRP A 115 16.84 -13.49 -24.64
CA TRP A 115 15.53 -12.97 -25.00
C TRP A 115 15.39 -11.48 -24.63
N CYS A 116 15.95 -11.04 -23.50
CA CYS A 116 15.95 -9.62 -23.12
C CYS A 116 16.71 -8.76 -24.15
N GLN A 117 17.81 -9.27 -24.71
CA GLN A 117 18.53 -8.58 -25.79
C GLN A 117 17.70 -8.53 -27.08
N GLU A 118 17.03 -9.62 -27.44
CA GLU A 118 16.14 -9.66 -28.63
C GLU A 118 14.95 -8.70 -28.49
N TYR A 119 14.39 -8.58 -27.28
CA TYR A 119 13.35 -7.62 -26.95
C TYR A 119 13.83 -6.17 -27.11
N GLU A 120 15.00 -5.86 -26.57
CA GLU A 120 15.67 -4.57 -26.70
C GLU A 120 15.96 -4.20 -28.16
N ASP A 121 16.51 -5.14 -28.94
CA ASP A 121 16.80 -4.97 -30.36
C ASP A 121 15.54 -4.67 -31.16
N GLN A 122 14.43 -5.34 -30.85
CA GLN A 122 13.17 -5.11 -31.53
C GLN A 122 12.64 -3.69 -31.30
N ILE A 123 12.74 -3.18 -30.07
CA ILE A 123 12.39 -1.80 -29.73
C ILE A 123 13.26 -0.81 -30.51
N ARG A 124 14.58 -1.07 -30.57
CA ARG A 124 15.52 -0.20 -31.30
C ARG A 124 15.28 -0.21 -32.81
N ARG A 125 14.93 -1.37 -33.39
CA ARG A 125 14.55 -1.48 -34.82
C ARG A 125 13.29 -0.69 -35.16
N TRP A 126 12.39 -0.50 -34.19
CA TRP A 126 11.23 0.38 -34.33
C TRP A 126 11.55 1.86 -34.16
N GLY A 127 12.82 2.23 -33.94
CA GLY A 127 13.26 3.61 -33.73
C GLY A 127 13.25 4.04 -32.26
N GLY A 128 13.05 3.10 -31.32
CA GLY A 128 12.94 3.40 -29.89
C GLY A 128 11.53 3.82 -29.47
N ILE A 129 11.38 4.15 -28.18
CA ILE A 129 10.09 4.52 -27.60
C ILE A 129 9.76 5.97 -27.98
N GLY A 130 8.69 6.21 -28.76
CA GLY A 130 8.25 7.56 -29.10
C GLY A 130 7.37 8.23 -28.04
N PHE A 131 6.60 7.42 -27.30
CA PHE A 131 5.72 7.89 -26.22
C PHE A 131 5.80 6.89 -25.07
N PHE A 132 6.15 7.39 -23.88
CA PHE A 132 6.22 6.58 -22.66
C PHE A 132 5.24 7.16 -21.64
N LEU A 133 4.40 6.31 -21.07
CA LEU A 133 3.48 6.69 -19.99
C LEU A 133 3.77 5.82 -18.79
N GLY A 134 4.11 6.43 -17.66
CA GLY A 134 4.41 5.71 -16.44
C GLY A 134 4.09 6.50 -15.17
N GLY A 135 4.20 5.81 -14.04
CA GLY A 135 4.25 6.44 -12.72
C GLY A 135 5.68 6.54 -12.20
N ILE A 136 5.82 7.10 -11.00
CA ILE A 136 7.08 7.10 -10.25
C ILE A 136 6.94 6.28 -8.96
N GLY A 137 7.90 5.39 -8.75
CA GLY A 137 8.03 4.59 -7.54
C GLY A 137 8.39 5.40 -6.30
N PRO A 138 8.20 4.85 -5.08
CA PRO A 138 8.58 5.50 -3.83
C PRO A 138 10.11 5.77 -3.72
N ASP A 139 10.94 5.01 -4.43
CA ASP A 139 12.40 5.19 -4.51
C ASP A 139 12.86 5.89 -5.80
N GLY A 140 11.91 6.38 -6.60
CA GLY A 140 12.18 7.12 -7.84
C GLY A 140 12.30 6.22 -9.06
N HIS A 141 11.92 4.95 -8.95
CA HIS A 141 11.95 4.03 -10.08
C HIS A 141 10.94 4.40 -11.19
N ILE A 142 11.31 4.02 -12.42
CA ILE A 142 10.47 4.02 -13.61
C ILE A 142 10.46 2.59 -14.17
N GLY A 143 9.28 1.99 -14.35
CA GLY A 143 9.18 0.52 -14.48
C GLY A 143 9.76 -0.15 -13.23
N PHE A 144 10.61 -1.17 -13.36
CA PHE A 144 11.37 -1.72 -12.23
C PHE A 144 12.84 -1.28 -12.20
N ASN A 145 13.14 -0.10 -12.76
CA ASN A 145 14.47 0.50 -12.63
C ASN A 145 14.61 1.14 -11.24
N VAL A 146 14.78 0.30 -10.22
CA VAL A 146 14.91 0.67 -8.80
C VAL A 146 16.16 1.50 -8.52
N ARG A 147 16.19 2.17 -7.36
CA ARG A 147 17.35 2.90 -6.85
C ARG A 147 18.65 2.11 -7.05
N GLY A 148 19.65 2.75 -7.65
CA GLY A 148 20.93 2.13 -8.01
C GLY A 148 20.96 1.54 -9.43
N SER A 149 19.85 1.57 -10.18
CA SER A 149 19.82 1.17 -11.58
C SER A 149 20.67 2.10 -12.45
N ASP A 150 21.45 1.50 -13.35
CA ASP A 150 22.21 2.23 -14.36
C ASP A 150 21.24 2.99 -15.30
N HIS A 151 21.54 4.26 -15.58
CA HIS A 151 20.76 5.09 -16.50
C HIS A 151 20.87 4.65 -17.97
N TYR A 152 21.89 3.88 -18.31
CA TYR A 152 22.08 3.24 -19.62
C TYR A 152 21.64 1.78 -19.60
N SER A 153 20.95 1.34 -18.55
CA SER A 153 20.44 -0.02 -18.46
C SER A 153 19.56 -0.36 -19.67
N THR A 154 19.64 -1.61 -20.10
CA THR A 154 18.76 -2.20 -21.12
C THR A 154 17.71 -3.08 -20.47
N THR A 155 16.84 -3.66 -21.30
CA THR A 155 15.94 -4.74 -20.90
C THR A 155 16.69 -5.87 -20.18
N ARG A 156 16.22 -6.30 -19.01
CA ARG A 156 16.91 -7.31 -18.16
C ARG A 156 15.99 -7.99 -17.15
N LEU A 157 16.40 -9.18 -16.69
CA LEU A 157 15.89 -9.84 -15.49
C LEU A 157 16.71 -9.41 -14.26
N THR A 158 16.05 -8.81 -13.27
CA THR A 158 16.69 -8.14 -12.12
C THR A 158 15.90 -8.32 -10.82
N PRO A 159 16.53 -8.26 -9.63
CA PRO A 159 15.81 -8.26 -8.36
C PRO A 159 15.13 -6.92 -8.09
N THR A 160 14.13 -6.95 -7.21
CA THR A 160 13.46 -5.78 -6.65
C THR A 160 14.11 -5.35 -5.33
N ASN A 161 13.98 -4.08 -4.95
CA ASN A 161 14.32 -3.59 -3.61
C ASN A 161 13.14 -3.70 -2.64
N TYR A 162 13.38 -3.44 -1.36
CA TYR A 162 12.37 -3.58 -0.30
C TYR A 162 11.14 -2.70 -0.55
N GLU A 163 11.33 -1.46 -0.99
CA GLU A 163 10.26 -0.50 -1.23
C GLU A 163 9.31 -0.99 -2.33
N THR A 164 9.88 -1.50 -3.43
CA THR A 164 9.11 -2.11 -4.51
C THR A 164 8.42 -3.39 -4.07
N GLN A 165 9.11 -4.22 -3.26
CA GLN A 165 8.52 -5.45 -2.74
C GLN A 165 7.34 -5.17 -1.82
N ALA A 166 7.44 -4.14 -0.98
CA ALA A 166 6.37 -3.71 -0.10
C ALA A 166 5.18 -3.18 -0.90
N ALA A 167 5.42 -2.37 -1.94
CA ALA A 167 4.36 -1.86 -2.82
C ALA A 167 3.64 -2.99 -3.57
N ALA A 168 4.38 -3.99 -4.08
CA ALA A 168 3.82 -5.14 -4.80
C ALA A 168 3.27 -6.25 -3.90
N ALA A 169 3.48 -6.18 -2.58
CA ALA A 169 3.09 -7.24 -1.66
C ALA A 169 1.59 -7.53 -1.71
N THR A 170 0.75 -6.50 -1.80
CA THR A 170 -0.71 -6.65 -1.88
C THR A 170 -1.10 -7.47 -3.11
N ASP A 171 -0.56 -7.14 -4.28
CA ASP A 171 -0.91 -7.75 -5.56
C ASP A 171 -0.37 -9.19 -5.69
N LEU A 172 0.80 -9.46 -5.09
CA LEU A 172 1.46 -10.77 -5.13
C LEU A 172 1.01 -11.72 -4.01
N GLY A 173 0.17 -11.28 -3.07
CA GLY A 173 -0.33 -12.12 -1.98
C GLY A 173 0.56 -12.19 -0.74
N GLY A 174 1.35 -11.16 -0.51
CA GLY A 174 2.11 -10.93 0.71
C GLY A 174 3.59 -10.63 0.46
N ILE A 175 4.22 -10.01 1.46
CA ILE A 175 5.65 -9.63 1.41
C ILE A 175 6.58 -10.84 1.27
N GLU A 176 6.20 -12.00 1.82
CA GLU A 176 6.96 -13.24 1.73
C GLU A 176 7.07 -13.78 0.30
N VAL A 177 6.03 -13.54 -0.51
CA VAL A 177 6.00 -13.92 -1.93
C VAL A 177 6.73 -12.87 -2.76
N SER A 178 6.39 -11.60 -2.54
CA SER A 178 6.98 -10.46 -3.27
C SER A 178 8.50 -10.42 -3.19
N ARG A 179 9.09 -10.70 -2.01
CA ARG A 179 10.55 -10.76 -1.80
C ARG A 179 11.29 -11.81 -2.62
N LYS A 180 10.60 -12.86 -3.07
CA LYS A 180 11.20 -13.96 -3.85
C LYS A 180 11.05 -13.77 -5.36
N ARG A 181 10.17 -12.85 -5.79
CA ARG A 181 9.90 -12.60 -7.20
C ARG A 181 10.92 -11.64 -7.79
N LEU A 182 11.51 -12.04 -8.90
CA LEU A 182 12.29 -11.15 -9.75
C LEU A 182 11.35 -10.42 -10.72
N VAL A 183 11.92 -9.54 -11.53
CA VAL A 183 11.20 -8.79 -12.56
C VAL A 183 12.00 -8.74 -13.85
N ILE A 184 11.32 -8.90 -14.97
CA ILE A 184 11.83 -8.51 -16.28
C ILE A 184 11.34 -7.09 -16.52
N THR A 185 12.23 -6.17 -16.87
CA THR A 185 11.88 -4.77 -17.11
C THR A 185 12.73 -4.17 -18.23
N ILE A 186 12.15 -3.28 -19.03
CA ILE A 186 12.91 -2.43 -19.95
C ILE A 186 13.81 -1.48 -19.15
N GLY A 187 14.95 -1.11 -19.73
CA GLY A 187 15.91 -0.26 -19.05
C GLY A 187 15.63 1.23 -19.21
N LEU A 188 16.29 2.05 -18.38
CA LEU A 188 16.23 3.51 -18.53
C LEU A 188 16.84 3.94 -19.86
N GLY A 189 17.93 3.29 -20.28
CA GLY A 189 18.55 3.52 -21.58
C GLY A 189 17.64 3.09 -22.74
N THR A 190 16.78 2.09 -22.54
CA THR A 190 15.74 1.69 -23.51
C THR A 190 14.69 2.80 -23.68
N ILE A 191 14.23 3.38 -22.56
CA ILE A 191 13.21 4.46 -22.58
C ILE A 191 13.78 5.71 -23.25
N THR A 192 15.02 6.09 -22.90
CA THR A 192 15.61 7.35 -23.36
C THR A 192 16.39 7.25 -24.67
N CYS A 193 16.41 6.09 -25.33
CA CYS A 193 17.21 5.92 -26.55
C CYS A 193 16.73 6.79 -27.72
N ASN A 194 15.42 7.07 -27.78
CA ASN A 194 14.85 7.99 -28.73
C ASN A 194 14.81 9.39 -28.11
N PRO A 195 15.58 10.37 -28.62
CA PRO A 195 15.62 11.72 -28.05
C PRO A 195 14.29 12.46 -28.17
N ASP A 196 13.42 12.08 -29.11
CA ASP A 196 12.11 12.69 -29.30
C ASP A 196 11.03 12.08 -28.39
N CYS A 197 11.39 11.08 -27.57
CA CYS A 197 10.45 10.40 -26.66
C CYS A 197 9.70 11.39 -25.77
N ALA A 198 8.37 11.40 -25.89
CA ALA A 198 7.49 12.07 -24.95
C ALA A 198 7.25 11.17 -23.74
N ALA A 199 8.08 11.31 -22.71
CA ALA A 199 7.95 10.57 -21.45
C ALA A 199 7.04 11.33 -20.46
N ILE A 200 5.84 10.82 -20.27
CA ILE A 200 4.83 11.37 -19.37
C ILE A 200 4.84 10.56 -18.07
N ILE A 201 5.22 11.23 -16.98
CA ILE A 201 5.20 10.66 -15.64
C ILE A 201 4.05 11.27 -14.84
N ILE A 202 3.19 10.42 -14.29
CA ILE A 202 2.08 10.84 -13.43
C ILE A 202 2.41 10.51 -11.98
N ALA A 203 2.29 11.48 -11.08
CA ALA A 203 2.46 11.25 -9.65
C ALA A 203 1.39 12.00 -8.84
N ALA A 204 0.64 11.26 -8.03
CA ALA A 204 -0.38 11.80 -7.15
C ALA A 204 0.02 11.63 -5.69
N GLY A 205 -0.39 12.59 -4.87
CA GLY A 205 -0.29 12.57 -3.42
C GLY A 205 1.03 13.00 -2.80
N GLU A 206 0.90 13.45 -1.56
CA GLU A 206 1.96 13.94 -0.69
C GLU A 206 3.08 12.91 -0.46
N ALA A 207 2.74 11.62 -0.40
CA ALA A 207 3.72 10.54 -0.25
C ALA A 207 4.75 10.49 -1.39
N LYS A 208 4.44 11.10 -2.54
CA LYS A 208 5.35 11.19 -3.70
C LYS A 208 6.18 12.48 -3.72
N ALA A 209 5.96 13.42 -2.80
CA ALA A 209 6.50 14.76 -2.92
C ALA A 209 8.04 14.80 -2.89
N ASP A 210 8.65 14.14 -1.91
CA ASP A 210 10.11 14.13 -1.76
C ASP A 210 10.80 13.48 -2.97
N ILE A 211 10.21 12.38 -3.49
CA ILE A 211 10.81 11.65 -4.60
C ILE A 211 10.61 12.34 -5.95
N VAL A 212 9.46 12.99 -6.16
CA VAL A 212 9.23 13.86 -7.32
C VAL A 212 10.18 15.04 -7.29
N ALA A 213 10.32 15.69 -6.12
CA ALA A 213 11.25 16.79 -5.93
C ALA A 213 12.69 16.38 -6.26
N SER A 214 13.12 15.21 -5.79
CA SER A 214 14.45 14.67 -6.08
C SER A 214 14.63 14.34 -7.57
N ALA A 215 13.63 13.71 -8.21
CA ALA A 215 13.70 13.36 -9.63
C ALA A 215 13.79 14.58 -10.55
N VAL A 216 13.13 15.69 -10.18
CA VAL A 216 13.04 16.91 -10.99
C VAL A 216 14.17 17.89 -10.72
N GLN A 217 14.59 18.04 -9.46
CA GLN A 217 15.49 19.13 -9.06
C GLN A 217 16.93 18.69 -8.79
N SER A 218 17.17 17.42 -8.49
CA SER A 218 18.53 16.91 -8.28
C SER A 218 19.25 16.73 -9.61
N ASP A 219 20.58 16.76 -9.54
CA ASP A 219 21.42 16.28 -10.64
C ASP A 219 21.10 14.81 -10.97
N LYS A 220 21.41 14.42 -12.21
CA LYS A 220 21.24 13.05 -12.69
C LYS A 220 22.04 12.07 -11.81
N ASP A 221 21.32 11.25 -11.04
CA ASP A 221 21.89 10.33 -10.06
C ASP A 221 21.17 8.97 -10.06
N ILE A 222 21.90 7.88 -9.82
CA ILE A 222 21.34 6.52 -9.68
C ILE A 222 20.48 6.37 -8.41
N LEU A 223 20.65 7.25 -7.42
CA LEU A 223 19.80 7.31 -6.24
C LEU A 223 18.37 7.72 -6.58
N TYR A 224 18.16 8.40 -7.71
CA TYR A 224 16.86 8.85 -8.20
C TYR A 224 16.71 8.46 -9.68
N PRO A 225 16.37 7.19 -9.99
CA PRO A 225 16.36 6.66 -11.35
C PRO A 225 15.58 7.50 -12.37
N ALA A 226 14.45 8.10 -11.96
CA ALA A 226 13.65 9.00 -12.79
C ALA A 226 14.40 10.26 -13.28
N SER A 227 15.49 10.68 -12.63
CA SER A 227 16.36 11.75 -13.13
C SER A 227 16.98 11.43 -14.50
N ALA A 228 17.04 10.15 -14.91
CA ALA A 228 17.45 9.77 -16.24
C ALA A 228 16.59 10.39 -17.35
N LEU A 229 15.32 10.72 -17.06
CA LEU A 229 14.40 11.33 -18.02
C LEU A 229 14.72 12.82 -18.30
N GLN A 230 15.57 13.48 -17.50
CA GLN A 230 15.93 14.89 -17.69
C GLN A 230 16.62 15.16 -19.05
N ILE A 231 17.18 14.13 -19.69
CA ILE A 231 17.80 14.26 -21.02
C ILE A 231 16.77 14.36 -22.15
N LEU A 232 15.51 14.00 -21.89
CA LEU A 232 14.46 14.02 -22.90
C LEU A 232 13.79 15.41 -22.90
N PRO A 233 13.90 16.19 -24.01
CA PRO A 233 13.31 17.53 -24.09
C PRO A 233 11.77 17.53 -23.93
N ASN A 234 11.14 16.39 -24.25
CA ASN A 234 9.68 16.21 -24.20
C ASN A 234 9.20 15.50 -22.93
N ALA A 235 10.06 15.20 -21.96
CA ALA A 235 9.63 14.60 -20.69
C ALA A 235 8.80 15.59 -19.87
N ARG A 236 7.68 15.14 -19.32
CA ARG A 236 6.77 15.96 -18.50
C ARG A 236 6.27 15.18 -17.30
N PHE A 237 6.22 15.85 -16.15
CA PHE A 237 5.63 15.34 -14.92
C PHE A 237 4.27 16.01 -14.72
N TYR A 238 3.21 15.21 -14.69
CA TYR A 238 1.86 15.65 -14.33
C TYR A 238 1.59 15.23 -12.89
N ILE A 239 1.58 16.21 -12.00
CA ILE A 239 1.60 15.95 -10.56
C ILE A 239 0.52 16.74 -9.84
N THR A 240 -0.02 16.13 -8.79
CA THR A 240 -0.97 16.80 -7.88
C THR A 240 -0.27 17.88 -7.05
N MET A 241 -1.06 18.75 -6.40
CA MET A 241 -0.54 19.75 -5.47
C MET A 241 0.24 19.11 -4.30
N GLY A 242 -0.25 17.99 -3.76
CA GLY A 242 0.46 17.23 -2.72
C GLY A 242 1.84 16.76 -3.17
N ALA A 243 1.94 16.15 -4.36
CA ALA A 243 3.21 15.71 -4.93
C ALA A 243 4.15 16.88 -5.32
N ALA A 244 3.63 18.09 -5.50
CA ALA A 244 4.41 19.27 -5.84
C ALA A 244 4.91 20.07 -4.62
N LYS A 245 4.50 19.72 -3.40
CA LYS A 245 4.74 20.55 -2.20
C LYS A 245 6.24 20.76 -1.87
N GLN A 246 7.10 19.84 -2.31
CA GLN A 246 8.55 19.89 -2.06
C GLN A 246 9.37 20.47 -3.22
N LEU A 247 8.72 21.00 -4.26
CA LEU A 247 9.41 21.69 -5.36
C LEU A 247 9.80 23.10 -4.92
N HIS A 248 11.08 23.31 -4.57
CA HIS A 248 11.58 24.52 -3.92
C HIS A 248 11.33 25.78 -4.73
N GLU A 249 11.68 25.79 -6.02
CA GLU A 249 11.47 26.98 -6.87
C GLU A 249 9.97 27.25 -7.06
N ARG A 250 9.14 26.20 -7.14
CA ARG A 250 7.68 26.35 -7.19
C ARG A 250 7.15 27.02 -5.93
N GLN A 251 7.57 26.56 -4.75
CA GLN A 251 7.12 27.12 -3.46
C GLN A 251 7.58 28.58 -3.32
N HIS A 252 8.81 28.88 -3.72
CA HIS A 252 9.34 30.24 -3.72
C HIS A 252 8.51 31.17 -4.63
N VAL A 253 8.19 30.75 -5.87
CA VAL A 253 7.34 31.52 -6.78
C VAL A 253 5.93 31.73 -6.22
N LEU A 254 5.33 30.69 -5.62
CA LEU A 254 4.02 30.80 -4.98
C LEU A 254 4.04 31.82 -3.83
N LEU A 255 5.06 31.77 -2.98
CA LEU A 255 5.24 32.71 -1.88
C LEU A 255 5.37 34.16 -2.37
N LEU A 256 6.17 34.39 -3.41
CA LEU A 256 6.33 35.73 -3.99
C LEU A 256 5.03 36.27 -4.59
N ASN A 257 4.22 35.40 -5.19
CA ASN A 257 2.94 35.77 -5.80
C ASN A 257 1.79 35.88 -4.79
N ALA A 258 1.93 35.34 -3.58
CA ALA A 258 0.91 35.43 -2.54
C ALA A 258 0.70 36.88 -2.10
N GLU A 259 -0.55 37.33 -2.01
CA GLU A 259 -0.89 38.68 -1.52
C GLU A 259 -0.54 38.84 -0.04
N THR A 260 -0.83 37.79 0.75
CA THR A 260 -0.53 37.71 2.18
C THR A 260 0.06 36.35 2.52
N VAL A 261 0.77 36.27 3.64
CA VAL A 261 1.39 35.04 4.13
C VAL A 261 0.89 34.80 5.55
N ASP A 262 0.24 33.66 5.78
CA ASP A 262 -0.28 33.29 7.09
C ASP A 262 0.81 32.79 8.04
N ASP A 263 0.45 32.59 9.32
CA ASP A 263 1.39 32.14 10.34
C ASP A 263 1.85 30.70 10.13
N GLN A 264 1.08 29.87 9.42
CA GLN A 264 1.43 28.47 9.17
C GLN A 264 2.56 28.36 8.14
N GLU A 265 2.51 29.17 7.08
CA GLU A 265 3.57 29.22 6.08
C GLU A 265 4.85 29.85 6.66
N VAL A 266 4.72 30.88 7.51
CA VAL A 266 5.84 31.44 8.27
C VAL A 266 6.47 30.38 9.18
N GLU A 267 5.65 29.63 9.92
CA GLU A 267 6.11 28.55 10.79
C GLU A 267 6.89 27.50 10.00
N ARG A 268 6.35 27.03 8.86
CA ARG A 268 7.01 26.06 7.98
C ARG A 268 8.39 26.54 7.55
N VAL A 269 8.49 27.74 6.98
CA VAL A 269 9.77 28.28 6.46
C VAL A 269 10.81 28.46 7.55
N ILE A 270 10.41 28.95 8.72
CA ILE A 270 11.33 29.20 9.84
C ILE A 270 11.78 27.89 10.49
N VAL A 271 10.91 26.90 10.61
CA VAL A 271 11.28 25.55 11.08
C VAL A 271 12.25 24.89 10.10
N ASP A 272 11.96 24.94 8.79
CA ASP A 272 12.84 24.40 7.75
C ASP A 272 14.23 25.05 7.78
N LEU A 273 14.28 26.38 7.96
CA LEU A 273 15.54 27.12 8.12
C LEU A 273 16.31 26.67 9.37
N ALA A 274 15.63 26.58 10.52
CA ALA A 274 16.22 26.16 11.78
C ALA A 274 16.82 24.75 11.70
N VAL A 275 16.08 23.81 11.10
CA VAL A 275 16.52 22.42 10.90
C VAL A 275 17.75 22.37 9.99
N ARG A 276 17.73 23.10 8.87
CA ARG A 276 18.84 23.11 7.91
C ARG A 276 20.13 23.69 8.50
N LEU A 277 20.00 24.73 9.33
CA LEU A 277 21.13 25.36 10.02
C LEU A 277 21.51 24.64 11.31
N ASN A 278 20.74 23.63 11.72
CA ASN A 278 20.88 22.94 13.00
C ASN A 278 20.93 23.91 14.20
N LYS A 279 19.99 24.87 14.23
CA LYS A 279 19.84 25.89 15.28
C LYS A 279 18.48 25.77 15.96
N ARG A 280 18.36 26.22 17.22
CA ARG A 280 17.04 26.41 17.82
C ARG A 280 16.34 27.57 17.10
N VAL A 281 15.02 27.49 16.93
CA VAL A 281 14.24 28.55 16.24
C VAL A 281 14.54 29.95 16.82
N VAL A 282 14.60 30.06 18.15
CA VAL A 282 14.88 31.33 18.86
C VAL A 282 16.33 31.83 18.73
N GLU A 283 17.23 31.02 18.18
CA GLU A 283 18.64 31.38 17.93
C GLU A 283 18.90 31.82 16.49
N LEU A 284 17.87 31.84 15.64
CA LEU A 284 18.00 32.34 14.28
C LEU A 284 18.28 33.85 14.31
N THR A 285 19.32 34.24 13.58
CA THR A 285 19.78 35.63 13.44
C THR A 285 19.19 36.26 12.17
N GLU A 286 19.27 37.59 12.05
CA GLU A 286 18.87 38.28 10.83
C GLU A 286 19.66 37.76 9.61
N ASP A 287 20.97 37.56 9.75
CA ASP A 287 21.82 36.99 8.70
C ASP A 287 21.34 35.60 8.24
N ASP A 288 20.85 34.76 9.17
CA ASP A 288 20.30 33.45 8.82
C ASP A 288 19.07 33.60 7.90
N PHE A 289 18.16 34.52 8.21
CA PHE A 289 16.99 34.80 7.36
C PHE A 289 17.38 35.39 6.01
N LEU A 290 18.34 36.32 5.98
CA LEU A 290 18.81 36.95 4.75
C LEU A 290 19.55 35.97 3.84
N SER A 291 20.21 34.96 4.42
CA SER A 291 20.96 33.92 3.68
C SER A 291 20.06 32.91 2.96
N ASP A 292 18.80 32.76 3.37
CA ASP A 292 17.82 31.86 2.75
C ASP A 292 16.81 32.64 1.92
N ARG A 293 16.70 32.31 0.62
CA ARG A 293 15.81 33.00 -0.32
C ARG A 293 14.34 33.01 0.14
N THR A 294 13.88 31.93 0.73
CA THR A 294 12.47 31.77 1.16
C THR A 294 12.21 32.54 2.45
N ALA A 295 13.10 32.42 3.44
CA ALA A 295 13.01 33.17 4.69
C ALA A 295 13.15 34.68 4.46
N HIS A 296 14.01 35.09 3.54
CA HIS A 296 14.12 36.49 3.13
C HIS A 296 12.81 37.01 2.51
N ALA A 297 12.16 36.23 1.66
CA ALA A 297 10.85 36.58 1.10
C ALA A 297 9.77 36.70 2.19
N ILE A 298 9.82 35.86 3.24
CA ILE A 298 8.93 35.99 4.41
C ILE A 298 9.09 37.35 5.09
N LEU A 299 10.33 37.82 5.31
CA LEU A 299 10.57 39.13 5.93
C LEU A 299 9.94 40.26 5.10
N ALA A 300 10.13 40.22 3.78
CA ALA A 300 9.57 41.22 2.88
C ALA A 300 8.03 41.23 2.88
N LYS A 301 7.40 40.06 2.97
CA LYS A 301 5.94 39.90 2.97
C LYS A 301 5.30 40.25 4.31
N ARG A 302 5.89 39.80 5.41
CA ARG A 302 5.35 39.99 6.77
C ARG A 302 5.69 41.35 7.37
N ARG A 303 6.81 41.96 6.95
CA ARG A 303 7.33 43.24 7.49
C ARG A 303 7.45 43.22 9.02
N GLN A 304 7.93 42.10 9.54
CA GLN A 304 8.14 41.84 10.96
C GLN A 304 9.60 41.46 11.20
N GLU A 305 10.13 41.83 12.35
CA GLU A 305 11.51 41.53 12.72
C GLU A 305 11.76 40.02 12.82
N PRO A 306 12.92 39.51 12.39
CA PRO A 306 13.26 38.09 12.48
C PRO A 306 13.05 37.48 13.87
N GLN A 307 13.46 38.20 14.92
CA GLN A 307 13.34 37.73 16.30
C GLN A 307 11.87 37.61 16.75
N TYR A 308 11.00 38.51 16.29
CA TYR A 308 9.58 38.42 16.56
C TYR A 308 8.98 37.16 15.91
N LEU A 309 9.29 36.92 14.64
CA LEU A 309 8.79 35.76 13.90
C LEU A 309 9.30 34.44 14.51
N ALA A 310 10.58 34.38 14.86
CA ALA A 310 11.17 33.23 15.55
C ALA A 310 10.49 32.96 16.90
N GLN A 311 10.23 34.00 17.70
CA GLN A 311 9.54 33.85 18.98
C GLN A 311 8.08 33.42 18.81
N MET A 312 7.38 33.96 17.82
CA MET A 312 6.02 33.54 17.48
C MET A 312 5.97 32.05 17.14
N VAL A 313 6.87 31.59 16.26
CA VAL A 313 6.98 30.18 15.90
C VAL A 313 7.30 29.31 17.11
N HIS A 314 8.25 29.72 17.96
CA HIS A 314 8.55 29.01 19.20
C HIS A 314 7.32 28.85 20.10
N ASN A 315 6.59 29.94 20.34
CA ASN A 315 5.39 29.93 21.16
C ASN A 315 4.29 29.02 20.57
N ASN A 316 4.11 29.06 19.24
CA ASN A 316 3.17 28.18 18.54
C ASN A 316 3.52 26.70 18.72
N LEU A 317 4.80 26.34 18.59
CA LEU A 317 5.27 24.97 18.79
C LEU A 317 5.05 24.50 20.24
N VAL A 318 5.39 25.33 21.23
CA VAL A 318 5.15 25.04 22.65
C VAL A 318 3.66 24.84 22.91
N ALA A 319 2.81 25.74 22.43
CA ALA A 319 1.36 25.65 22.62
C ALA A 319 0.77 24.36 22.00
N LYS A 320 1.27 23.92 20.84
CA LYS A 320 0.86 22.65 20.22
C LYS A 320 1.24 21.44 21.08
N ILE A 321 2.45 21.41 21.63
CA ILE A 321 2.93 20.33 22.51
C ILE A 321 2.11 20.30 23.80
N GLU A 322 1.90 21.45 24.44
CA GLU A 322 1.12 21.55 25.68
C GLU A 322 -0.34 21.12 25.46
N LYS A 323 -0.95 21.54 24.34
CA LYS A 323 -2.30 21.12 23.95
C LYS A 323 -2.38 19.60 23.77
N GLY A 324 -1.42 18.99 23.09
CA GLY A 324 -1.36 17.53 22.89
C GLY A 324 -1.05 16.74 24.16
N ALA A 325 -0.40 17.36 25.15
CA ALA A 325 -0.11 16.75 26.45
C ALA A 325 -1.25 16.88 27.47
N LYS A 326 -2.30 17.65 27.18
CA LYS A 326 -3.42 17.84 28.09
C LYS A 326 -4.18 16.51 28.27
N MET A 327 -4.42 16.12 29.53
CA MET A 327 -5.31 15.00 29.84
C MET A 327 -6.76 15.46 29.88
N LEU A 328 -7.62 14.66 29.27
CA LEU A 328 -9.07 14.82 29.29
C LEU A 328 -9.69 13.80 30.24
N SER A 329 -10.80 14.18 30.86
CA SER A 329 -11.59 13.37 31.80
C SER A 329 -13.07 13.43 31.39
N ARG A 330 -13.86 12.43 31.77
CA ARG A 330 -15.29 12.32 31.43
C ARG A 330 -15.55 12.47 29.92
N THR A 331 -14.66 11.91 29.12
CA THR A 331 -14.66 12.05 27.65
C THR A 331 -14.89 10.70 26.99
N ARG A 332 -15.77 10.66 26.00
CA ARG A 332 -16.04 9.50 25.14
C ARG A 332 -15.22 9.62 23.85
N PHE A 333 -14.32 8.68 23.65
CA PHE A 333 -13.46 8.63 22.47
C PHE A 333 -13.97 7.58 21.48
N PHE A 334 -14.06 7.98 20.21
CA PHE A 334 -14.23 7.08 19.08
C PHE A 334 -12.98 7.11 18.23
N HIS A 335 -12.12 6.12 18.45
CA HIS A 335 -10.88 5.96 17.72
C HIS A 335 -11.14 5.18 16.44
N THR A 336 -10.75 5.75 15.29
CA THR A 336 -10.94 5.12 13.99
C THR A 336 -9.59 4.81 13.33
N GLU A 337 -9.50 3.59 12.78
CA GLU A 337 -8.37 3.13 11.98
C GLU A 337 -8.81 2.44 10.69
N PRO A 338 -8.21 2.78 9.54
CA PRO A 338 -8.41 2.02 8.31
C PRO A 338 -8.03 0.55 8.45
N HIS A 339 -6.85 0.25 9.01
CA HIS A 339 -6.32 -1.10 9.26
C HIS A 339 -6.05 -1.34 10.75
N HIS A 340 -5.94 -2.60 11.15
CA HIS A 340 -5.96 -3.04 12.56
C HIS A 340 -4.71 -2.63 13.38
N ASP A 341 -3.72 -2.02 12.75
CA ASP A 341 -2.46 -1.59 13.32
C ASP A 341 -2.27 -0.06 13.31
N ASP A 342 -3.14 0.70 12.65
CA ASP A 342 -2.92 2.14 12.45
C ASP A 342 -3.05 2.94 13.75
N LEU A 343 -3.95 2.58 14.68
CA LEU A 343 -4.01 3.24 15.99
C LEU A 343 -2.72 3.00 16.79
N MET A 344 -2.22 1.76 16.74
CA MET A 344 -1.03 1.34 17.46
C MET A 344 0.21 2.05 16.93
N LEU A 345 0.36 2.14 15.61
CA LEU A 345 1.51 2.75 14.94
C LEU A 345 1.43 4.28 14.93
N GLY A 346 0.22 4.83 14.82
CA GLY A 346 0.02 6.27 14.64
C GLY A 346 0.08 7.07 15.95
N TYR A 347 -0.75 6.71 16.94
CA TYR A 347 -0.95 7.58 18.12
C TYR A 347 -1.32 6.84 19.41
N LEU A 348 -0.88 5.59 19.57
CA LEU A 348 -1.04 4.83 20.81
C LEU A 348 -0.62 5.59 22.09
N PRO A 349 0.48 6.38 22.10
CA PRO A 349 0.84 7.15 23.29
C PRO A 349 -0.26 8.13 23.74
N TYR A 350 -0.99 8.73 22.80
CA TYR A 350 -2.13 9.60 23.11
C TYR A 350 -3.29 8.80 23.70
N ILE A 351 -3.60 7.63 23.13
CA ILE A 351 -4.65 6.73 23.62
C ILE A 351 -4.33 6.25 25.05
N VAL A 352 -3.15 5.67 25.26
CA VAL A 352 -2.73 5.10 26.55
C VAL A 352 -2.74 6.13 27.67
N ARG A 353 -2.42 7.38 27.35
CA ARG A 353 -2.49 8.48 28.33
C ARG A 353 -3.92 8.70 28.84
N HIS A 354 -4.92 8.57 27.96
CA HIS A 354 -6.33 8.81 28.29
C HIS A 354 -7.05 7.59 28.88
N VAL A 355 -6.64 6.37 28.48
CA VAL A 355 -7.18 5.11 29.04
C VAL A 355 -6.91 4.99 30.55
N ARG A 356 -5.92 5.69 31.10
CA ARG A 356 -5.59 5.69 32.54
C ARG A 356 -6.62 6.41 33.41
N ASP A 357 -7.41 7.31 32.83
CA ASP A 357 -8.49 7.99 33.56
C ASP A 357 -9.78 7.19 33.40
N ALA A 358 -10.20 6.53 34.48
CA ALA A 358 -11.38 5.66 34.51
C ALA A 358 -12.71 6.39 34.24
N SER A 359 -12.71 7.74 34.23
CA SER A 359 -13.88 8.51 33.82
C SER A 359 -14.08 8.59 32.31
N ASN A 360 -13.08 8.19 31.52
CA ASN A 360 -13.17 8.14 30.06
C ASN A 360 -13.74 6.81 29.57
N THR A 361 -14.38 6.83 28.41
CA THR A 361 -14.81 5.63 27.69
C THR A 361 -14.20 5.63 26.30
N HIS A 362 -13.67 4.49 25.87
CA HIS A 362 -13.01 4.35 24.58
C HIS A 362 -13.72 3.32 23.71
N PHE A 363 -13.82 3.64 22.43
CA PHE A 363 -14.29 2.75 21.39
C PHE A 363 -13.25 2.75 20.26
N PHE A 364 -12.91 1.56 19.77
CA PHE A 364 -11.88 1.34 18.76
C PHE A 364 -12.54 0.72 17.54
N ALA A 365 -12.62 1.46 16.45
CA ALA A 365 -13.27 1.04 15.22
C ALA A 365 -12.23 0.81 14.13
N CYS A 366 -12.13 -0.44 13.67
CA CYS A 366 -11.44 -0.77 12.43
C CYS A 366 -12.43 -0.71 11.27
N LEU A 367 -12.10 0.10 10.26
CA LEU A 367 -13.03 0.43 9.19
C LEU A 367 -12.96 -0.57 8.05
N THR A 368 -11.77 -1.10 7.74
CA THR A 368 -11.64 -2.18 6.76
C THR A 368 -11.50 -3.54 7.42
N SER A 369 -11.65 -4.60 6.63
CA SER A 369 -11.53 -5.98 7.10
C SER A 369 -10.10 -6.50 7.12
N GLY A 370 -9.17 -5.88 6.38
CA GLY A 370 -7.76 -6.30 6.30
C GLY A 370 -7.53 -7.71 5.75
N PHE A 371 -8.52 -8.33 5.07
CA PHE A 371 -8.42 -9.73 4.62
C PHE A 371 -7.26 -9.96 3.64
N THR A 372 -6.87 -8.93 2.89
CA THR A 372 -5.78 -8.94 1.91
C THR A 372 -4.42 -9.23 2.56
N ALA A 373 -4.25 -8.86 3.84
CA ALA A 373 -3.02 -9.11 4.61
C ALA A 373 -2.90 -10.56 5.13
N VAL A 374 -3.95 -11.37 4.99
CA VAL A 374 -3.99 -12.73 5.56
C VAL A 374 -3.60 -13.77 4.50
N THR A 375 -2.41 -14.35 4.68
CA THR A 375 -1.86 -15.33 3.73
C THR A 375 -2.58 -16.69 3.82
N ASN A 376 -2.53 -17.45 2.72
CA ASN A 376 -3.07 -18.83 2.69
C ASN A 376 -2.36 -19.72 3.72
N GLN A 377 -1.05 -19.51 3.93
CA GLN A 377 -0.28 -20.25 4.91
C GLN A 377 -0.71 -19.95 6.34
N TYR A 378 -1.02 -18.69 6.67
CA TYR A 378 -1.58 -18.33 7.96
C TYR A 378 -2.90 -19.06 8.21
N MET A 379 -3.80 -19.09 7.21
CA MET A 379 -5.08 -19.80 7.33
C MET A 379 -4.89 -21.31 7.55
N LYS A 380 -3.95 -21.95 6.85
CA LYS A 380 -3.60 -23.36 7.08
C LYS A 380 -3.10 -23.63 8.50
N GLN A 381 -2.36 -22.70 9.09
CA GLN A 381 -1.96 -22.80 10.50
C GLN A 381 -3.16 -22.72 11.45
N GLN A 382 -4.14 -21.86 11.17
CA GLN A 382 -5.38 -21.79 11.98
C GLN A 382 -6.19 -23.09 11.88
N ILE A 383 -6.29 -23.68 10.69
CA ILE A 383 -6.93 -24.98 10.47
C ILE A 383 -6.24 -26.07 11.28
N SER A 384 -4.90 -26.11 11.25
CA SER A 384 -4.10 -27.08 11.99
C SER A 384 -4.29 -26.94 13.51
N ARG A 385 -4.26 -25.71 14.04
CA ARG A 385 -4.53 -25.42 15.47
C ARG A 385 -5.92 -25.88 15.89
N LEU A 386 -6.95 -25.55 15.11
CA LEU A 386 -8.31 -25.94 15.41
C LEU A 386 -8.48 -27.47 15.38
N ARG A 387 -7.90 -28.16 14.38
CA ARG A 387 -7.91 -29.63 14.37
C ARG A 387 -7.32 -30.19 15.66
N GLY A 388 -6.16 -29.69 16.10
CA GLY A 388 -5.55 -30.13 17.36
C GLY A 388 -6.46 -29.91 18.58
N PHE A 389 -7.12 -28.75 18.64
CA PHE A 389 -8.05 -28.42 19.72
C PHE A 389 -9.33 -29.29 19.72
N LEU A 390 -9.89 -29.61 18.56
CA LEU A 390 -11.12 -30.41 18.46
C LEU A 390 -10.96 -31.83 19.03
N TYR A 391 -9.75 -32.39 19.06
CA TYR A 391 -9.46 -33.70 19.68
C TYR A 391 -9.06 -33.59 21.17
N SER A 392 -9.09 -32.40 21.76
CA SER A 392 -8.70 -32.18 23.15
C SER A 392 -9.83 -32.48 24.14
N SER A 393 -9.45 -32.84 25.37
CA SER A 393 -10.41 -32.99 26.48
C SER A 393 -11.08 -31.67 26.86
N GLU A 394 -10.37 -30.57 26.69
CA GLU A 394 -10.80 -29.21 26.98
C GLU A 394 -11.95 -28.80 26.05
N PHE A 395 -11.84 -29.13 24.76
CA PHE A 395 -12.95 -28.93 23.81
C PHE A 395 -14.20 -29.74 24.21
N ALA A 396 -14.03 -31.02 24.58
CA ALA A 396 -15.16 -31.87 24.98
C ALA A 396 -15.92 -31.29 26.19
N ALA A 397 -15.21 -30.75 27.18
CA ALA A 397 -15.83 -30.09 28.33
C ALA A 397 -16.57 -28.81 27.92
N LEU A 398 -15.92 -27.91 27.17
CA LEU A 398 -16.52 -26.65 26.71
C LEU A 398 -17.75 -26.86 25.83
N GLN A 399 -17.74 -27.92 25.01
CA GLN A 399 -18.87 -28.27 24.17
C GLN A 399 -20.08 -28.70 25.00
N GLN A 400 -19.88 -29.48 26.07
CA GLN A 400 -20.97 -29.89 26.98
C GLN A 400 -21.60 -28.71 27.73
N GLU A 401 -20.81 -27.68 28.02
CA GLU A 401 -21.27 -26.45 28.65
C GLU A 401 -21.99 -25.48 27.68
N GLY A 402 -22.05 -25.80 26.38
CA GLY A 402 -22.61 -24.90 25.38
C GLY A 402 -21.76 -23.63 25.17
N TYR A 403 -20.45 -23.68 25.47
CA TYR A 403 -19.56 -22.53 25.43
C TYR A 403 -19.55 -21.81 24.07
N PHE A 404 -19.67 -22.56 22.98
CA PHE A 404 -19.63 -22.05 21.60
C PHE A 404 -20.99 -21.58 21.04
N ALA A 405 -22.03 -21.47 21.88
CA ALA A 405 -23.30 -20.89 21.47
C ALA A 405 -23.10 -19.46 20.91
N PRO A 406 -23.73 -19.09 19.77
CA PRO A 406 -23.58 -17.76 19.17
C PRO A 406 -23.95 -16.59 20.09
N THR A 407 -24.85 -16.83 21.05
CA THR A 407 -25.31 -15.83 22.05
C THR A 407 -24.39 -15.70 23.26
N ASN A 408 -23.31 -16.49 23.36
CA ASN A 408 -22.42 -16.49 24.51
C ASN A 408 -21.28 -15.45 24.37
N ASP A 409 -21.61 -14.18 24.54
CA ASP A 409 -20.63 -13.08 24.47
C ASP A 409 -19.56 -13.18 25.57
N LEU A 410 -19.92 -13.68 26.76
CA LEU A 410 -18.97 -13.91 27.85
C LEU A 410 -17.90 -14.94 27.44
N GLY A 411 -18.33 -16.05 26.82
CA GLY A 411 -17.42 -17.05 26.27
C GLY A 411 -16.54 -16.49 25.14
N ARG A 412 -17.10 -15.62 24.29
CA ARG A 412 -16.34 -14.96 23.22
C ARG A 412 -15.25 -14.05 23.78
N ASN A 413 -15.57 -13.23 24.79
CA ASN A 413 -14.59 -12.41 25.51
C ASN A 413 -13.55 -13.28 26.24
N ARG A 414 -13.97 -14.43 26.80
CA ARG A 414 -13.05 -15.36 27.46
C ARG A 414 -12.02 -15.98 26.51
N ASP A 415 -12.30 -16.08 25.22
CA ASP A 415 -11.31 -16.53 24.22
C ASP A 415 -10.10 -15.59 24.17
N VAL A 416 -10.33 -14.26 24.23
CA VAL A 416 -9.27 -13.24 24.27
C VAL A 416 -8.41 -13.43 25.52
N TRP A 417 -9.03 -13.55 26.68
CA TRP A 417 -8.32 -13.77 27.94
C TRP A 417 -7.52 -15.07 27.94
N GLN A 418 -8.06 -16.15 27.39
CA GLN A 418 -7.33 -17.41 27.24
C GLN A 418 -6.04 -17.19 26.43
N TYR A 419 -6.11 -16.45 25.32
CA TYR A 419 -4.93 -16.14 24.52
C TYR A 419 -3.92 -15.28 25.29
N LEU A 420 -4.38 -14.21 25.93
CA LEU A 420 -3.53 -13.28 26.69
C LEU A 420 -2.88 -13.93 27.92
N ASP A 421 -3.59 -14.81 28.63
CA ASP A 421 -3.04 -15.64 29.71
C ASP A 421 -1.89 -16.52 29.18
N GLY A 422 -2.04 -17.07 27.97
CA GLY A 422 -1.00 -17.80 27.27
C GLY A 422 0.21 -16.94 26.90
N VAL A 423 -0.01 -15.69 26.48
CA VAL A 423 1.07 -14.72 26.21
C VAL A 423 1.81 -14.39 27.50
N ALA A 424 1.10 -14.04 28.58
CA ALA A 424 1.67 -13.69 29.88
C ALA A 424 2.47 -14.87 30.48
N ALA A 425 1.95 -16.10 30.36
CA ALA A 425 2.61 -17.31 30.82
C ALA A 425 3.70 -17.85 29.87
N LYS A 426 3.88 -17.24 28.68
CA LYS A 426 4.76 -17.74 27.60
C LYS A 426 4.46 -19.20 27.21
N ARG A 427 3.18 -19.58 27.17
CA ARG A 427 2.73 -20.95 26.87
C ARG A 427 2.01 -21.02 25.52
N ASN A 428 2.68 -21.57 24.50
CA ASN A 428 2.12 -21.70 23.15
C ASN A 428 0.82 -22.53 23.11
N ARG A 429 0.73 -23.63 23.87
CA ARG A 429 -0.50 -24.44 23.94
C ARG A 429 -1.74 -23.62 24.35
N VAL A 430 -1.58 -22.71 25.31
CA VAL A 430 -2.66 -21.87 25.83
C VAL A 430 -3.05 -20.80 24.80
N LYS A 431 -2.05 -20.23 24.10
CA LYS A 431 -2.28 -19.31 22.97
C LYS A 431 -3.02 -20.01 21.83
N ASP A 432 -2.55 -21.17 21.41
CA ASP A 432 -3.15 -21.97 20.34
C ASP A 432 -4.60 -22.35 20.66
N GLU A 433 -4.89 -22.64 21.93
CA GLU A 433 -6.26 -22.89 22.39
C GLU A 433 -7.15 -21.65 22.26
N GLY A 434 -6.73 -20.48 22.74
CA GLY A 434 -7.50 -19.23 22.59
C GLY A 434 -7.76 -18.91 21.12
N THR A 435 -6.74 -19.07 20.28
CA THR A 435 -6.85 -18.90 18.82
C THR A 435 -7.82 -19.92 18.20
N ALA A 436 -7.74 -21.20 18.57
CA ALA A 436 -8.63 -22.24 18.07
C ALA A 436 -10.09 -22.00 18.47
N ARG A 437 -10.36 -21.61 19.73
CA ARG A 437 -11.70 -21.26 20.21
C ARG A 437 -12.30 -20.13 19.37
N ARG A 438 -11.53 -19.07 19.13
CA ARG A 438 -12.00 -17.97 18.28
C ARG A 438 -12.24 -18.41 16.84
N PHE A 439 -11.31 -19.15 16.26
CA PHE A 439 -11.44 -19.62 14.88
C PHE A 439 -12.69 -20.52 14.71
N LEU A 440 -12.99 -21.36 15.69
CA LEU A 440 -14.23 -22.15 15.72
C LEU A 440 -15.49 -21.27 15.74
N ARG A 441 -15.53 -20.22 16.57
CA ARG A 441 -16.65 -19.26 16.57
C ARG A 441 -16.81 -18.58 15.22
N ASN A 442 -15.71 -18.21 14.56
CA ASN A 442 -15.75 -17.59 13.24
C ASN A 442 -16.36 -18.56 12.20
N LEU A 443 -16.02 -19.85 12.25
CA LEU A 443 -16.63 -20.87 11.39
C LEU A 443 -18.11 -21.08 11.68
N ILE A 444 -18.49 -21.12 12.96
CA ILE A 444 -19.89 -21.21 13.39
C ILE A 444 -20.70 -20.02 12.85
N GLU A 445 -20.21 -18.79 13.03
CA GLU A 445 -20.87 -17.57 12.59
C GLU A 445 -21.04 -17.53 11.06
N LEU A 446 -20.04 -18.01 10.32
CA LEU A 446 -20.00 -17.91 8.86
C LEU A 446 -20.72 -19.06 8.13
N TYR A 447 -20.71 -20.26 8.70
CA TYR A 447 -21.22 -21.48 8.06
C TYR A 447 -22.40 -22.14 8.79
N GLY A 448 -22.70 -21.74 10.04
CA GLY A 448 -23.76 -22.34 10.84
C GLY A 448 -23.46 -23.78 11.29
N GLU A 449 -22.19 -24.18 11.27
CA GLU A 449 -21.74 -25.55 11.55
C GLU A 449 -21.29 -25.64 13.02
N HIS A 450 -22.05 -26.34 13.86
CA HIS A 450 -21.83 -26.40 15.31
C HIS A 450 -21.31 -27.75 15.80
N GLU A 451 -21.50 -28.80 15.00
CA GLU A 451 -21.15 -30.16 15.40
C GLU A 451 -19.77 -30.56 14.88
N PHE A 452 -19.04 -31.31 15.70
CA PHE A 452 -17.68 -31.76 15.37
C PHE A 452 -17.53 -32.36 13.95
N PRO A 453 -18.41 -33.26 13.46
CA PRO A 453 -18.28 -33.81 12.11
C PRO A 453 -18.44 -32.76 11.00
N GLN A 454 -19.31 -31.76 11.20
CA GLN A 454 -19.56 -30.69 10.24
C GLN A 454 -18.34 -29.77 10.16
N VAL A 455 -17.82 -29.36 11.32
CA VAL A 455 -16.60 -28.54 11.42
C VAL A 455 -15.42 -29.27 10.78
N GLN A 456 -15.23 -30.55 11.04
CA GLN A 456 -14.13 -31.31 10.45
C GLN A 456 -14.22 -31.36 8.91
N LYS A 457 -15.43 -31.56 8.36
CA LYS A 457 -15.66 -31.52 6.91
C LYS A 457 -15.30 -30.14 6.35
N ARG A 458 -15.68 -29.06 7.03
CA ARG A 458 -15.35 -27.68 6.64
C ARG A 458 -13.85 -27.42 6.65
N LEU A 459 -13.13 -27.90 7.65
CA LEU A 459 -11.68 -27.77 7.71
C LEU A 459 -10.99 -28.43 6.53
N ASN A 460 -11.47 -29.61 6.10
CA ASN A 460 -10.95 -30.28 4.91
C ASN A 460 -11.19 -29.46 3.63
N VAL A 461 -12.40 -28.90 3.48
CA VAL A 461 -12.75 -28.05 2.33
C VAL A 461 -11.90 -26.78 2.29
N LEU A 462 -11.68 -26.13 3.44
CA LEU A 462 -10.86 -24.93 3.53
C LEU A 462 -9.39 -25.22 3.26
N GLU A 463 -8.86 -26.34 3.76
CA GLU A 463 -7.49 -26.76 3.48
C GLU A 463 -7.28 -27.01 1.98
N GLU A 464 -8.18 -27.76 1.36
CA GLU A 464 -8.15 -28.00 -0.09
C GLU A 464 -8.28 -26.69 -0.89
N TYR A 465 -9.09 -25.75 -0.42
CA TYR A 465 -9.21 -24.42 -1.03
C TYR A 465 -7.86 -23.69 -1.02
N PHE A 466 -7.23 -23.57 0.15
CA PHE A 466 -5.96 -22.83 0.31
C PHE A 466 -4.78 -23.53 -0.36
N ASP A 467 -4.81 -24.85 -0.52
CA ASP A 467 -3.80 -25.61 -1.28
C ASP A 467 -3.86 -25.36 -2.78
N LYS A 468 -5.05 -25.07 -3.33
CA LYS A 468 -5.26 -24.84 -4.76
C LYS A 468 -5.15 -23.38 -5.18
N GLN A 469 -5.29 -22.43 -4.25
CA GLN A 469 -5.20 -21.00 -4.59
C GLN A 469 -3.73 -20.55 -4.70
N TYR A 470 -3.38 -19.92 -5.83
CA TYR A 470 -2.10 -19.22 -5.92
C TYR A 470 -2.08 -17.95 -5.05
N PRO A 471 -0.91 -17.51 -4.56
CA PRO A 471 -0.80 -16.28 -3.78
C PRO A 471 -1.25 -15.04 -4.56
N GLY A 472 -2.02 -14.16 -3.90
CA GLY A 472 -2.60 -12.96 -4.52
C GLY A 472 -3.86 -13.25 -5.33
N LYS A 473 -4.33 -14.50 -5.35
CA LYS A 473 -5.60 -14.83 -5.98
C LYS A 473 -6.75 -14.17 -5.22
N LYS A 474 -7.73 -13.62 -5.94
CA LYS A 474 -8.97 -13.13 -5.34
C LYS A 474 -9.72 -14.26 -4.66
N ASP A 475 -9.98 -14.04 -3.38
CA ASP A 475 -10.77 -14.95 -2.55
C ASP A 475 -12.27 -14.76 -2.78
N GLU A 476 -13.04 -15.83 -2.57
CA GLU A 476 -14.51 -15.76 -2.50
C GLU A 476 -14.95 -14.94 -1.28
N GLU A 477 -16.14 -14.33 -1.32
CA GLU A 477 -16.64 -13.43 -0.27
C GLU A 477 -16.58 -14.06 1.13
N LYS A 478 -16.99 -15.33 1.26
CA LYS A 478 -16.92 -16.04 2.55
C LYS A 478 -15.47 -16.22 3.03
N ILE A 479 -14.52 -16.44 2.12
CA ILE A 479 -13.10 -16.57 2.48
C ILE A 479 -12.51 -15.21 2.85
N GLN A 480 -12.86 -14.14 2.13
CA GLN A 480 -12.49 -12.77 2.51
C GLN A 480 -13.02 -12.44 3.91
N ARG A 481 -14.28 -12.80 4.19
CA ARG A 481 -14.88 -12.63 5.51
C ARG A 481 -14.14 -13.41 6.59
N LEU A 482 -13.85 -14.69 6.34
CA LEU A 482 -13.12 -15.53 7.30
C LEU A 482 -11.70 -14.99 7.59
N LYS A 483 -10.97 -14.57 6.54
CA LYS A 483 -9.66 -13.92 6.67
C LYS A 483 -9.77 -12.60 7.44
N GLY A 484 -10.76 -11.76 7.15
CA GLY A 484 -11.01 -10.53 7.89
C GLY A 484 -11.28 -10.78 9.37
N MET A 485 -12.08 -11.79 9.71
CA MET A 485 -12.35 -12.19 11.09
C MET A 485 -11.11 -12.65 11.86
N CYS A 486 -10.04 -13.07 11.17
CA CYS A 486 -8.75 -13.34 11.80
C CYS A 486 -8.01 -12.05 12.19
N ARG A 487 -8.13 -10.97 11.40
CA ARG A 487 -7.58 -9.65 11.73
C ARG A 487 -8.37 -9.00 12.85
N GLU A 488 -9.70 -9.10 12.80
CA GLU A 488 -10.59 -8.62 13.85
C GLU A 488 -10.24 -9.21 15.21
N TRP A 489 -9.96 -10.52 15.24
CA TRP A 489 -9.46 -11.20 16.42
C TRP A 489 -8.15 -10.60 16.98
N GLU A 490 -7.23 -10.17 16.13
CA GLU A 490 -5.97 -9.56 16.57
C GLU A 490 -6.22 -8.19 17.20
N ALA A 491 -7.14 -7.38 16.65
CA ALA A 491 -7.56 -6.12 17.26
C ALA A 491 -8.29 -6.33 18.59
N GLU A 492 -9.18 -7.33 18.69
CA GLU A 492 -9.80 -7.70 19.97
C GLU A 492 -8.75 -8.11 21.02
N CYS A 493 -7.68 -8.83 20.62
CA CYS A 493 -6.58 -9.17 21.53
C CYS A 493 -5.78 -7.95 21.98
N LEU A 494 -5.49 -7.02 21.07
CA LEU A 494 -4.76 -5.79 21.36
C LEU A 494 -5.52 -4.94 22.39
N TRP A 495 -6.80 -4.69 22.16
CA TRP A 495 -7.59 -3.86 23.07
C TRP A 495 -7.97 -4.59 24.36
N GLY A 496 -8.13 -5.92 24.29
CA GLY A 496 -8.22 -6.79 25.47
C GLY A 496 -7.01 -6.68 26.40
N TYR A 497 -5.79 -6.56 25.85
CA TYR A 497 -4.59 -6.31 26.66
C TYR A 497 -4.66 -4.99 27.44
N PHE A 498 -5.35 -3.98 26.91
CA PHE A 498 -5.61 -2.71 27.58
C PHE A 498 -6.85 -2.73 28.50
N GLY A 499 -7.49 -3.89 28.67
CA GLY A 499 -8.63 -4.05 29.58
C GLY A 499 -10.00 -3.79 28.94
N TRP A 500 -10.07 -3.65 27.63
CA TRP A 500 -11.32 -3.40 26.90
C TRP A 500 -11.92 -4.70 26.37
N ASP A 501 -13.23 -4.84 26.44
CA ASP A 501 -13.92 -6.01 25.90
C ASP A 501 -14.49 -5.73 24.50
N ARG A 502 -15.11 -6.75 23.89
CA ARG A 502 -15.70 -6.67 22.55
C ARG A 502 -16.68 -5.51 22.38
N SER A 503 -17.40 -5.07 23.42
CA SER A 503 -18.35 -3.96 23.31
C SER A 503 -17.67 -2.62 22.99
N ASN A 504 -16.36 -2.53 23.21
CA ASN A 504 -15.53 -1.37 22.89
C ASN A 504 -14.80 -1.52 21.54
N VAL A 505 -14.85 -2.66 20.86
CA VAL A 505 -14.10 -2.92 19.63
C VAL A 505 -15.07 -3.17 18.49
N LEU A 506 -15.09 -2.27 17.51
CA LEU A 506 -16.00 -2.29 16.37
C LEU A 506 -15.25 -2.66 15.08
N HIS A 507 -15.90 -3.47 14.25
CA HIS A 507 -15.38 -3.88 12.95
C HIS A 507 -16.42 -3.53 11.87
N LEU A 508 -16.24 -2.39 11.21
CA LEU A 508 -17.26 -1.82 10.31
C LEU A 508 -17.27 -2.46 8.92
N ARG A 509 -16.13 -3.02 8.48
CA ARG A 509 -16.00 -3.76 7.21
C ARG A 509 -16.54 -2.96 6.00
N LEU A 510 -16.09 -1.71 5.86
CA LEU A 510 -16.48 -0.82 4.77
C LEU A 510 -16.24 -1.49 3.41
N GLY A 511 -17.25 -1.40 2.54
CA GLY A 511 -17.34 -2.20 1.31
C GLY A 511 -16.41 -1.73 0.20
N PHE A 512 -15.91 -0.50 0.24
CA PHE A 512 -14.97 0.00 -0.76
C PHE A 512 -13.67 -0.85 -0.83
N TYR A 513 -13.34 -1.54 0.27
CA TYR A 513 -12.17 -2.40 0.45
C TYR A 513 -12.32 -3.82 -0.15
N THR A 514 -13.37 -4.07 -0.94
CA THR A 514 -13.65 -5.38 -1.56
C THR A 514 -13.42 -5.43 -3.08
N GLY A 515 -12.86 -4.34 -3.65
CA GLY A 515 -12.64 -4.17 -5.08
C GLY A 515 -11.66 -5.19 -5.71
N ASP A 516 -11.75 -5.36 -7.03
CA ASP A 516 -10.96 -6.32 -7.81
C ASP A 516 -9.49 -5.92 -7.97
N ILE A 517 -9.26 -4.79 -8.65
CA ILE A 517 -7.93 -4.28 -9.04
C ILE A 517 -7.80 -2.82 -8.60
N PHE A 518 -8.90 -2.07 -8.66
CA PHE A 518 -9.00 -0.72 -8.12
C PHE A 518 -9.95 -0.75 -6.92
N THR A 519 -9.56 -0.11 -5.82
CA THR A 519 -10.48 0.14 -4.71
C THR A 519 -11.61 1.03 -5.20
N GLN A 520 -12.85 0.69 -4.86
CA GLN A 520 -13.99 1.50 -5.29
C GLN A 520 -14.01 2.82 -4.51
N GLU A 521 -14.65 3.86 -5.04
CA GLU A 521 -14.92 5.05 -4.25
C GLU A 521 -15.97 4.74 -3.18
N PRO A 522 -15.84 5.30 -1.96
CA PRO A 522 -16.84 5.11 -0.92
C PRO A 522 -18.18 5.71 -1.34
N THR A 523 -19.29 5.05 -0.98
CA THR A 523 -20.65 5.57 -1.21
C THR A 523 -21.38 5.80 0.10
N VAL A 524 -22.38 6.67 0.10
CA VAL A 524 -23.14 7.03 1.30
C VAL A 524 -23.77 5.79 1.93
N GLU A 525 -24.53 5.04 1.15
CA GLU A 525 -25.30 3.89 1.65
C GLU A 525 -24.40 2.74 2.11
N ARG A 526 -23.26 2.53 1.44
CA ARG A 526 -22.39 1.38 1.71
C ARG A 526 -21.39 1.67 2.83
N ASP A 527 -20.79 2.86 2.85
CA ASP A 527 -19.61 3.14 3.67
C ASP A 527 -19.84 4.24 4.71
N VAL A 528 -20.69 5.23 4.42
CA VAL A 528 -20.97 6.34 5.36
C VAL A 528 -21.98 5.90 6.42
N VAL A 529 -23.07 5.25 6.04
CA VAL A 529 -24.13 4.81 6.97
C VAL A 529 -23.60 3.93 8.11
N PRO A 530 -22.72 2.92 7.89
CA PRO A 530 -22.15 2.16 8.99
C PRO A 530 -21.34 3.01 9.99
N VAL A 531 -20.63 4.03 9.51
CA VAL A 531 -19.88 4.96 10.38
C VAL A 531 -20.85 5.86 11.14
N LEU A 532 -21.88 6.38 10.47
CA LEU A 532 -22.92 7.20 11.10
C LEU A 532 -23.63 6.44 12.23
N ASN A 533 -24.07 5.21 11.98
CA ASN A 533 -24.71 4.38 13.01
C ASN A 533 -23.78 4.17 14.22
N ALA A 534 -22.49 3.89 13.98
CA ALA A 534 -21.52 3.76 15.05
C ALA A 534 -21.34 5.07 15.84
N LEU A 535 -21.32 6.23 15.17
CA LEU A 535 -21.27 7.55 15.83
C LEU A 535 -22.54 7.83 16.65
N GLU A 536 -23.72 7.44 16.15
CA GLU A 536 -25.00 7.60 16.86
C GLU A 536 -25.10 6.70 18.11
N ASP A 537 -24.56 5.47 18.04
CA ASP A 537 -24.48 4.56 19.18
C ASP A 537 -23.45 5.06 20.21
N VAL A 538 -22.25 5.40 19.73
CA VAL A 538 -21.09 5.78 20.54
C VAL A 538 -21.16 7.22 21.05
N ARG A 539 -21.96 8.11 20.46
CA ARG A 539 -22.08 9.55 20.77
C ARG A 539 -20.78 10.16 21.35
N PRO A 540 -19.68 10.13 20.56
CA PRO A 540 -18.37 10.51 21.06
C PRO A 540 -18.24 12.02 21.24
N ASP A 541 -17.44 12.42 22.22
CA ASP A 541 -16.97 13.81 22.36
C ASP A 541 -15.77 14.07 21.42
N ILE A 542 -14.98 13.01 21.16
CA ILE A 542 -13.78 13.08 20.32
C ILE A 542 -13.80 11.91 19.34
N VAL A 543 -13.69 12.24 18.05
CA VAL A 543 -13.41 11.29 16.97
C VAL A 543 -11.97 11.47 16.53
N THR A 544 -11.20 10.38 16.48
CA THR A 544 -9.83 10.41 15.96
C THR A 544 -9.75 9.58 14.69
N VAL A 545 -8.99 10.04 13.69
CA VAL A 545 -8.78 9.35 12.41
C VAL A 545 -7.30 9.08 12.22
N ALA A 546 -6.93 7.81 12.09
CA ALA A 546 -5.60 7.46 11.63
C ALA A 546 -5.48 7.78 10.13
N LEU A 547 -4.42 8.51 9.76
CA LEU A 547 -4.24 9.04 8.41
C LEU A 547 -2.78 8.92 8.00
N ASP A 548 -2.58 8.57 6.74
CA ASP A 548 -1.28 8.62 6.08
C ASP A 548 -1.24 9.79 5.07
N PRO A 549 -0.04 10.25 4.64
CA PRO A 549 0.06 11.24 3.57
C PRO A 549 -0.69 10.79 2.31
N GLU A 550 -1.31 11.72 1.58
CA GLU A 550 -2.06 11.41 0.36
C GLU A 550 -1.24 10.49 -0.60
N ALA A 551 -1.89 9.46 -1.14
CA ALA A 551 -1.30 8.42 -2.01
C ALA A 551 -0.18 7.55 -1.42
N SER A 552 -0.14 7.37 -0.09
CA SER A 552 0.63 6.32 0.58
C SER A 552 -0.02 4.94 0.38
N GLY A 553 0.14 4.34 -0.79
CA GLY A 553 -0.42 3.01 -1.09
C GLY A 553 -1.86 3.08 -1.63
N PRO A 554 -2.73 2.10 -1.35
CA PRO A 554 -4.03 1.89 -2.04
C PRO A 554 -5.14 2.91 -1.67
N ASP A 555 -4.76 4.11 -1.22
CA ASP A 555 -5.65 5.23 -0.88
C ASP A 555 -6.73 4.92 0.17
N THR A 556 -6.50 3.89 0.98
CA THR A 556 -7.49 3.38 1.94
C THR A 556 -7.75 4.38 3.07
N HIS A 557 -6.70 5.00 3.61
CA HIS A 557 -6.82 6.01 4.67
C HIS A 557 -7.59 7.24 4.21
N TYR A 558 -7.39 7.69 2.97
CA TYR A 558 -8.11 8.82 2.42
C TYR A 558 -9.61 8.50 2.22
N LYS A 559 -9.94 7.30 1.73
CA LYS A 559 -11.33 6.84 1.60
C LYS A 559 -12.04 6.72 2.95
N VAL A 560 -11.32 6.28 3.98
CA VAL A 560 -11.79 6.31 5.37
C VAL A 560 -12.04 7.74 5.84
N LEU A 561 -11.11 8.67 5.59
CA LEU A 561 -11.29 10.08 5.93
C LEU A 561 -12.54 10.66 5.25
N GLN A 562 -12.78 10.35 3.98
CA GLN A 562 -13.99 10.74 3.25
C GLN A 562 -15.25 10.20 3.93
N ALA A 563 -15.29 8.90 4.24
CA ALA A 563 -16.45 8.27 4.87
C ALA A 563 -16.75 8.85 6.26
N ILE A 564 -15.72 9.07 7.09
CA ILE A 564 -15.87 9.67 8.42
C ILE A 564 -16.30 11.13 8.33
N THR A 565 -15.69 11.91 7.44
CA THR A 565 -16.03 13.33 7.27
C THR A 565 -17.47 13.49 6.81
N GLU A 566 -17.94 12.63 5.90
CA GLU A 566 -19.32 12.66 5.44
C GLU A 566 -20.30 12.21 6.52
N ALA A 567 -19.93 11.24 7.37
CA ALA A 567 -20.77 10.81 8.49
C ALA A 567 -20.88 11.86 9.62
N LEU A 568 -19.92 12.79 9.71
CA LEU A 568 -19.92 13.88 10.68
C LEU A 568 -20.69 15.13 10.23
N ARG A 569 -20.97 15.24 8.93
CA ARG A 569 -21.77 16.34 8.35
C ARG A 569 -23.25 16.12 8.62
#